data_AF-A0A084SHC0-F1
#
_entry.id   AF-A0A084SHC0-F1
#
_cell.length_a   1.000
_cell.length_b   1.000
_cell.length_c   1.000
_cell.angle_alpha   90.00
_cell.angle_beta   90.00
_cell.angle_gamma   90.00
#
_symmetry.space_group_name_H-M   'P 1'
#
loop_
_entity.id
_entity.type
_entity.pdbx_description
1 polymer ?
#
loop_
_entity_poly.entity_id
_entity_poly.type
_entity_poly.pdbx_seq_one_letter_code
_entity_poly.pdbx_strand_id
1 'polypeptide(L)'
;MTAPLLHDATDMNDVLSAPSRIPLLLLLLLAPGVGLAAPESALEPLARHSAHSEPLSEPRMASSGLPGTDARAPLRLREDDWAQAEKEDPRPHRALRILVETGASLLTGTGGGFLGLLAGGGLCEAGLVGNRSGFLGCLDSAAIGLILGAGLGVTTGVWWGGEVAGGDGKLLGALAGMGSGIVLGLVAGLAAGRGDLGLYFTLPGAVLGAIVGYELSQRSPAPGPHSPAVASARPRLQPVLAFSSRGTLVGLGGTF
;
A
#
# COMPACT_ATOMS: atom_id res chain seq x y z
N MET A 1 5.42 33.72 -69.12
CA MET A 1 6.53 33.97 -68.19
C MET A 1 5.93 34.14 -66.81
N THR A 2 5.87 33.07 -66.04
CA THR A 2 5.35 33.03 -64.67
C THR A 2 6.21 32.02 -63.91
N ALA A 3 6.93 32.50 -62.90
CA ALA A 3 7.83 31.69 -62.08
C ALA A 3 7.05 31.03 -60.93
N PRO A 4 7.35 29.77 -60.56
CA PRO A 4 6.77 29.14 -59.39
C PRO A 4 7.54 29.52 -58.12
N LEU A 5 6.80 29.97 -57.10
CA LEU A 5 7.28 30.16 -55.74
C LEU A 5 7.52 28.79 -55.09
N LEU A 6 8.80 28.47 -54.89
CA LEU A 6 9.28 27.35 -54.11
C LEU A 6 9.03 27.69 -52.62
N HIS A 7 8.05 27.05 -51.99
CA HIS A 7 7.84 27.18 -50.55
C HIS A 7 8.76 26.22 -49.81
N ASP A 8 9.60 26.83 -48.96
CA ASP A 8 10.51 26.23 -48.00
C ASP A 8 9.80 25.15 -47.17
N ALA A 9 10.24 23.91 -47.36
CA ALA A 9 9.74 22.72 -46.66
C ALA A 9 10.81 22.16 -45.72
N THR A 10 11.54 23.04 -45.03
CA THR A 10 12.66 22.66 -44.16
C THR A 10 12.62 23.45 -42.86
N ASP A 11 11.61 23.23 -42.00
CA ASP A 11 11.76 23.59 -40.58
C ASP A 11 10.75 22.93 -39.61
N MET A 12 10.48 21.61 -39.76
CA MET A 12 9.65 20.87 -38.79
C MET A 12 10.38 19.73 -38.06
N ASN A 13 11.66 19.50 -38.32
CA ASN A 13 12.42 18.42 -37.68
C ASN A 13 13.19 18.85 -36.42
N ASP A 14 13.35 20.15 -36.15
CA ASP A 14 14.15 20.63 -35.01
C ASP A 14 13.39 20.72 -33.68
N VAL A 15 12.07 20.50 -33.67
CA VAL A 15 11.26 20.51 -32.43
C VAL A 15 11.32 19.16 -31.68
N LEU A 16 11.87 18.10 -32.29
CA LEU A 16 11.90 16.74 -31.72
C LEU A 16 13.20 16.39 -30.99
N SER A 17 14.21 17.26 -30.99
CA SER A 17 15.53 16.99 -30.37
C SER A 17 15.74 17.65 -28.99
N ALA A 18 14.67 18.00 -28.28
CA ALA A 18 14.79 18.25 -26.85
C ALA A 18 14.66 16.90 -26.12
N PRO A 19 15.66 16.45 -25.34
CA PRO A 19 15.52 15.25 -24.53
C PRO A 19 14.35 15.46 -23.58
N SER A 20 13.24 14.78 -23.86
CA SER A 20 12.02 14.80 -23.07
C SER A 20 12.38 14.50 -21.63
N ARG A 21 12.28 15.52 -20.76
CA ARG A 21 12.46 15.39 -19.31
C ARG A 21 11.21 14.83 -18.63
N ILE A 22 10.15 14.59 -19.40
CA ILE A 22 8.86 14.06 -18.96
C ILE A 22 9.01 12.66 -18.32
N PRO A 23 9.72 11.68 -18.91
CA PRO A 23 9.98 10.39 -18.25
C PRO A 23 10.77 10.53 -16.95
N LEU A 24 11.70 11.50 -16.87
CA LEU A 24 12.46 11.77 -15.65
C LEU A 24 11.57 12.42 -14.56
N LEU A 25 10.67 13.32 -14.94
CA LEU A 25 9.66 13.89 -14.06
C LEU A 25 8.65 12.84 -13.59
N LEU A 26 8.20 11.94 -14.48
CA LEU A 26 7.35 10.80 -14.12
C LEU A 26 8.08 9.84 -13.17
N LEU A 27 9.37 9.56 -13.40
CA LEU A 27 10.20 8.78 -12.47
C LEU A 27 10.41 9.48 -11.14
N LEU A 28 10.53 10.82 -11.11
CA LEU A 28 10.62 11.61 -9.88
C LEU A 28 9.28 11.74 -9.14
N LEU A 29 8.15 11.68 -9.85
CA LEU A 29 6.80 11.62 -9.29
C LEU A 29 6.43 10.21 -8.82
N LEU A 30 6.97 9.17 -9.47
CA LEU A 30 6.88 7.77 -9.03
C LEU A 30 7.90 7.42 -7.95
N ALA A 31 9.00 8.17 -7.83
CA ALA A 31 9.86 8.11 -6.66
C ALA A 31 9.00 8.62 -5.49
N PRO A 32 8.54 7.75 -4.59
CA PRO A 32 7.72 8.20 -3.49
C PRO A 32 8.59 9.22 -2.74
N GLY A 33 8.05 10.41 -2.48
CA GLY A 33 8.68 11.48 -1.70
C GLY A 33 8.82 11.07 -0.22
N VAL A 34 9.44 9.93 0.03
CA VAL A 34 9.78 9.39 1.33
C VAL A 34 11.05 10.08 1.80
N GLY A 35 10.92 11.37 2.10
CA GLY A 35 12.07 12.19 2.50
C GLY A 35 11.73 13.44 3.28
N LEU A 36 10.44 13.69 3.56
CA LEU A 36 10.00 14.78 4.44
C LEU A 36 8.97 14.29 5.46
N ALA A 37 9.07 13.03 5.90
CA ALA A 37 8.69 12.76 7.28
C ALA A 37 9.75 13.48 8.12
N ALA A 38 9.39 14.65 8.63
CA ALA A 38 10.16 15.36 9.64
C ALA A 38 10.66 14.34 10.67
N PRO A 39 11.89 14.47 11.17
CA PRO A 39 12.18 13.86 12.45
C PRO A 39 11.21 14.47 13.45
N GLU A 40 10.06 13.82 13.68
CA GLU A 40 9.41 13.77 14.98
C GLU A 40 10.36 13.00 15.90
N SER A 41 11.56 13.55 16.10
CA SER A 41 12.28 13.37 17.33
C SER A 41 11.35 13.91 18.41
N ALA A 42 10.55 13.02 18.99
CA ALA A 42 10.80 12.51 20.33
C ALA A 42 11.36 13.53 21.35
N LEU A 43 10.93 14.78 21.29
CA LEU A 43 11.17 15.82 22.28
C LEU A 43 9.80 16.36 22.70
N GLU A 44 9.15 15.58 23.56
CA GLU A 44 8.25 15.96 24.66
C GLU A 44 7.07 14.99 24.79
N PRO A 45 7.20 14.04 25.73
CA PRO A 45 6.13 13.91 26.72
C PRO A 45 6.65 13.85 28.17
N LEU A 46 7.87 14.32 28.43
CA LEU A 46 8.42 14.38 29.81
C LEU A 46 8.00 15.65 30.57
N ALA A 47 7.37 16.64 29.94
CA ALA A 47 6.99 17.90 30.60
C ALA A 47 5.57 17.93 31.21
N ARG A 48 4.72 16.91 31.01
CA ARG A 48 3.32 16.91 31.53
C ARG A 48 3.08 16.15 32.83
N HIS A 49 4.07 15.47 33.40
CA HIS A 49 3.91 14.76 34.68
C HIS A 49 4.27 15.59 35.92
N SER A 50 4.49 16.92 35.79
CA SER A 50 4.83 17.79 36.93
C SER A 50 3.77 18.84 37.27
N ALA A 51 2.57 18.80 36.67
CA ALA A 51 1.51 19.79 36.90
C ALA A 51 0.14 19.18 37.25
N HIS A 52 0.13 18.07 37.99
CA HIS A 52 -1.00 17.75 38.87
C HIS A 52 -0.60 18.09 40.30
N SER A 53 -0.65 19.40 40.57
CA SER A 53 -1.04 19.90 41.87
C SER A 53 -2.33 19.20 42.28
N GLU A 54 -2.23 18.42 43.35
CA GLU A 54 -3.34 17.82 44.08
C GLU A 54 -4.48 18.83 44.28
N PRO A 55 -5.73 18.52 43.90
CA PRO A 55 -6.84 19.06 44.65
C PRO A 55 -6.81 18.38 46.02
N LEU A 56 -6.47 19.16 47.05
CA LEU A 56 -6.72 18.86 48.47
C LEU A 56 -8.06 18.15 48.60
N SER A 57 -8.01 16.84 48.69
CA SER A 57 -9.17 16.03 49.04
C SER A 57 -9.45 16.28 50.51
N GLU A 58 -10.66 16.75 50.78
CA GLU A 58 -11.21 16.94 52.11
C GLU A 58 -10.94 15.71 52.99
N PRO A 59 -10.64 15.90 54.29
CA PRO A 59 -10.50 14.81 55.23
C PRO A 59 -11.88 14.15 55.41
N ARG A 60 -12.13 13.08 54.65
CA ARG A 60 -13.26 12.19 54.87
C ARG A 60 -13.07 11.56 56.24
N MET A 61 -13.90 11.97 57.19
CA MET A 61 -13.93 11.42 58.54
C MET A 61 -13.98 9.90 58.46
N ALA A 62 -13.00 9.29 59.13
CA ALA A 62 -12.92 7.86 59.33
C ALA A 62 -14.23 7.35 59.94
N SER A 63 -14.98 6.57 59.17
CA SER A 63 -15.90 5.59 59.72
C SER A 63 -15.06 4.63 60.55
N SER A 64 -15.36 4.56 61.84
CA SER A 64 -14.70 3.70 62.81
C SER A 64 -15.03 2.22 62.55
N GLY A 65 -14.43 1.65 61.50
CA GLY A 65 -14.25 0.21 61.37
C GLY A 65 -13.00 -0.19 62.16
N LEU A 66 -13.11 -1.22 63.00
CA LEU A 66 -12.00 -1.67 63.85
C LEU A 66 -10.73 -1.94 63.02
N PRO A 67 -9.55 -1.49 63.49
CA PRO A 67 -8.28 -1.78 62.85
C PRO A 67 -7.97 -3.27 63.03
N GLY A 68 -8.12 -4.08 61.98
CA GLY A 68 -7.60 -5.46 62.01
C GLY A 68 -8.29 -6.52 61.15
N THR A 69 -9.41 -6.24 60.46
CA THR A 69 -10.15 -7.29 59.72
C THR A 69 -10.29 -7.09 58.22
N ASP A 70 -9.80 -5.97 57.66
CA ASP A 70 -9.78 -5.84 56.21
C ASP A 70 -8.67 -6.73 55.65
N ALA A 71 -9.09 -7.84 55.04
CA ALA A 71 -8.26 -8.67 54.22
C ALA A 71 -7.52 -7.76 53.25
N ARG A 72 -6.22 -7.54 53.49
CA ARG A 72 -5.33 -6.81 52.60
C ARG A 72 -5.46 -7.46 51.22
N ALA A 73 -6.25 -6.83 50.35
CA ALA A 73 -6.24 -7.16 48.95
C ALA A 73 -4.77 -7.05 48.51
N PRO A 74 -4.19 -8.11 47.92
CA PRO A 74 -2.79 -8.06 47.52
C PRO A 74 -2.67 -6.87 46.57
N LEU A 75 -1.89 -5.88 46.98
CA LEU A 75 -1.44 -4.79 46.14
C LEU A 75 -0.62 -5.46 45.04
N ARG A 76 -1.27 -5.87 43.95
CA ARG A 76 -0.58 -6.34 42.76
C ARG A 76 0.16 -5.10 42.26
N LEU A 77 1.45 -5.02 42.59
CA LEU A 77 2.36 -4.15 41.85
C LEU A 77 2.08 -4.45 40.40
N ARG A 78 1.69 -3.40 39.69
CA ARG A 78 1.30 -3.42 38.29
C ARG A 78 2.57 -3.58 37.46
N GLU A 79 3.27 -4.70 37.66
CA GLU A 79 4.44 -5.14 36.92
C GLU A 79 4.08 -5.51 35.48
N ASP A 80 2.78 -5.70 35.22
CA ASP A 80 2.21 -5.90 33.88
C ASP A 80 2.22 -4.62 33.01
N ASP A 81 2.31 -3.42 33.60
CA ASP A 81 2.27 -2.16 32.81
C ASP A 81 3.59 -1.88 32.09
N TRP A 82 4.73 -2.18 32.72
CA TRP A 82 6.06 -1.98 32.11
C TRP A 82 6.32 -3.03 31.03
N ALA A 83 5.86 -4.27 31.24
CA ALA A 83 5.91 -5.34 30.25
C ALA A 83 4.94 -5.13 29.07
N GLN A 84 3.87 -4.34 29.26
CA GLN A 84 2.97 -3.94 28.16
C GLN A 84 3.47 -2.70 27.41
N ALA A 85 4.15 -1.77 28.07
CA ALA A 85 4.76 -0.60 27.44
C ALA A 85 5.91 -0.97 26.49
N GLU A 86 6.66 -2.04 26.80
CA GLU A 86 7.74 -2.56 25.94
C GLU A 86 7.22 -3.45 24.79
N LYS A 87 5.91 -3.72 24.78
CA LYS A 87 5.19 -4.46 23.74
C LYS A 87 4.40 -3.55 22.81
N GLU A 88 4.80 -2.28 22.71
CA GLU A 88 4.44 -1.46 21.56
C GLU A 88 5.06 -2.12 20.33
N ASP A 89 4.26 -2.99 19.69
CA ASP A 89 4.55 -3.61 18.40
C ASP A 89 5.19 -2.53 17.51
N PRO A 90 6.45 -2.68 17.08
CA PRO A 90 7.08 -1.74 16.18
C PRO A 90 6.29 -1.83 14.88
N ARG A 91 5.26 -0.99 14.75
CA ARG A 91 4.43 -0.95 13.56
C ARG A 91 5.40 -0.71 12.42
N PRO A 92 5.50 -1.63 11.44
CA PRO A 92 6.44 -1.50 10.36
C PRO A 92 6.24 -0.11 9.74
N HIS A 93 7.35 0.63 9.60
CA HIS A 93 7.30 1.99 9.09
C HIS A 93 6.48 2.02 7.80
N ARG A 94 5.49 2.91 7.70
CA ARG A 94 4.58 3.01 6.53
C ARG A 94 5.34 3.04 5.20
N ALA A 95 6.53 3.64 5.20
CA ALA A 95 7.46 3.64 4.07
C ALA A 95 7.88 2.24 3.62
N LEU A 96 8.29 1.37 4.56
CA LEU A 96 8.67 -0.02 4.26
C LEU A 96 7.50 -0.77 3.63
N ARG A 97 6.30 -0.57 4.19
CA ARG A 97 5.07 -1.19 3.69
C ARG A 97 4.76 -0.77 2.25
N ILE A 98 4.77 0.53 1.94
CA ILE A 98 4.55 1.03 0.59
C ILE A 98 5.61 0.48 -0.38
N LEU A 99 6.86 0.36 0.08
CA LEU A 99 7.95 -0.20 -0.74
C LEU A 99 7.73 -1.69 -1.03
N VAL A 100 7.29 -2.47 -0.04
CA VAL A 100 6.92 -3.89 -0.22
C VAL A 100 5.71 -4.03 -1.16
N GLU A 101 4.67 -3.22 -0.98
CA GLU A 101 3.48 -3.19 -1.84
C GLU A 101 3.85 -2.84 -3.29
N THR A 102 4.70 -1.83 -3.48
CA THR A 102 5.18 -1.41 -4.82
C THR A 102 6.05 -2.49 -5.46
N GLY A 103 6.99 -3.07 -4.71
CA GLY A 103 7.86 -4.14 -5.19
C GLY A 103 7.09 -5.40 -5.57
N ALA A 104 6.15 -5.81 -4.72
CA ALA A 104 5.23 -6.91 -4.99
C ALA A 104 4.40 -6.65 -6.26
N SER A 105 3.85 -5.44 -6.39
CA SER A 105 3.05 -5.01 -7.56
C SER A 105 3.84 -5.03 -8.86
N LEU A 106 5.10 -4.60 -8.85
CA LEU A 106 5.96 -4.65 -10.03
C LEU A 106 6.27 -6.09 -10.43
N LEU A 107 6.57 -6.95 -9.45
CA LEU A 107 6.89 -8.34 -9.71
C LEU A 107 5.68 -9.09 -10.29
N THR A 108 4.53 -9.01 -9.63
CA THR A 108 3.31 -9.69 -10.09
C THR A 108 2.71 -9.02 -11.31
N GLY A 109 2.81 -7.70 -11.45
CA GLY A 109 2.41 -6.97 -12.66
C GLY A 109 3.20 -7.42 -13.88
N THR A 110 4.52 -7.53 -13.75
CA THR A 110 5.38 -8.02 -14.84
C THR A 110 5.08 -9.47 -15.20
N GLY A 111 4.98 -10.35 -14.19
CA GLY A 111 4.64 -11.76 -14.40
C GLY A 111 3.25 -11.94 -15.01
N GLY A 112 2.25 -11.24 -14.47
CA GLY A 112 0.88 -11.24 -14.97
C GLY A 112 0.78 -10.69 -16.39
N GLY A 113 1.50 -9.62 -16.71
CA GLY A 113 1.55 -9.06 -18.05
C GLY A 113 2.17 -10.01 -19.07
N PHE A 114 3.25 -10.70 -18.70
CA PHE A 114 3.87 -11.71 -19.55
C PHE A 114 2.91 -12.89 -19.83
N LEU A 115 2.28 -13.44 -18.78
CA LEU A 115 1.28 -14.51 -18.92
C LEU A 115 0.06 -14.04 -19.74
N GLY A 116 -0.38 -12.81 -19.53
CA GLY A 116 -1.47 -12.19 -20.27
C GLY A 116 -1.14 -12.03 -21.75
N LEU A 117 0.09 -11.62 -22.09
CA LEU A 117 0.56 -11.55 -23.46
C LEU A 117 0.50 -12.92 -24.15
N LEU A 118 1.01 -13.96 -23.49
CA LEU A 118 0.98 -15.33 -24.01
C LEU A 118 -0.46 -15.83 -24.19
N ALA A 119 -1.34 -15.58 -23.21
CA ALA A 119 -2.74 -15.96 -23.29
C ALA A 119 -3.47 -15.22 -24.42
N GLY A 120 -3.29 -13.90 -24.54
CA GLY A 120 -3.90 -13.09 -25.59
C GLY A 120 -3.45 -13.49 -27.00
N GLY A 121 -2.14 -13.74 -27.17
CA GLY A 121 -1.58 -14.28 -28.41
C GLY A 121 -2.13 -15.66 -28.73
N GLY A 122 -2.11 -16.59 -27.76
CA GLY A 122 -2.62 -17.95 -27.91
C GLY A 122 -4.12 -17.99 -28.25
N LEU A 123 -4.94 -17.13 -27.67
CA LEU A 123 -6.36 -17.03 -28.00
C LEU A 123 -6.59 -16.54 -29.45
N CYS A 124 -5.74 -15.65 -29.95
CA CYS A 124 -5.80 -15.22 -31.35
C CYS A 124 -5.32 -16.31 -32.32
N GLU A 125 -4.23 -17.00 -31.97
CA GLU A 125 -3.76 -18.17 -32.72
C GLU A 125 -4.79 -19.30 -32.71
N ALA A 126 -5.58 -19.45 -31.64
CA ALA A 126 -6.71 -20.37 -31.55
C ALA A 126 -7.96 -19.89 -32.31
N GLY A 127 -8.00 -18.61 -32.71
CA GLY A 127 -9.07 -18.04 -33.56
C GLY A 127 -10.31 -17.67 -32.77
N LEU A 128 -10.16 -17.50 -31.46
CA LEU A 128 -11.24 -17.14 -30.55
C LEU A 128 -11.44 -15.62 -30.45
N VAL A 129 -10.38 -14.84 -30.67
CA VAL A 129 -10.39 -13.37 -30.62
C VAL A 129 -9.39 -12.79 -31.62
N GLY A 130 -9.60 -11.54 -32.05
CA GLY A 130 -8.71 -10.83 -32.96
C GLY A 130 -8.88 -11.21 -34.43
N ASN A 131 -8.09 -10.57 -35.30
CA ASN A 131 -8.09 -10.81 -36.73
C ASN A 131 -6.74 -11.37 -37.16
N ARG A 132 -6.70 -12.62 -37.64
CA ARG A 132 -5.44 -13.26 -38.04
C ARG A 132 -4.81 -12.73 -39.33
N SER A 133 -5.46 -11.80 -40.05
CA SER A 133 -4.92 -11.30 -41.32
C SER A 133 -3.81 -10.26 -41.12
N GLY A 134 -2.71 -10.44 -41.86
CA GLY A 134 -1.56 -9.52 -41.88
C GLY A 134 -0.41 -9.90 -40.94
N PHE A 135 0.72 -9.19 -41.06
CA PHE A 135 1.97 -9.44 -40.34
C PHE A 135 1.86 -9.25 -38.80
N LEU A 136 0.84 -8.50 -38.35
CA LEU A 136 0.60 -8.17 -36.94
C LEU A 136 -0.80 -8.54 -36.45
N GLY A 137 -1.49 -9.48 -37.12
CA GLY A 137 -2.91 -9.76 -36.85
C GLY A 137 -3.25 -10.07 -35.38
N CYS A 138 -2.32 -10.69 -34.64
CA CYS A 138 -2.52 -11.01 -33.23
C CYS A 138 -1.93 -10.00 -32.24
N LEU A 139 -1.31 -8.90 -32.72
CA LEU A 139 -0.65 -7.93 -31.85
C LEU A 139 -1.64 -7.27 -30.90
N ASP A 140 -2.83 -6.89 -31.39
CA ASP A 140 -3.86 -6.24 -30.59
C ASP A 140 -4.35 -7.15 -29.46
N SER A 141 -4.58 -8.43 -29.77
CA SER A 141 -5.03 -9.41 -28.76
C SER A 141 -3.95 -9.69 -27.72
N ALA A 142 -2.69 -9.79 -28.15
CA ALA A 142 -1.55 -9.92 -27.25
C ALA A 142 -1.37 -8.68 -26.36
N ALA A 143 -1.54 -7.48 -26.92
CA ALA A 143 -1.45 -6.22 -26.17
C ALA A 143 -2.57 -6.07 -25.14
N ILE A 144 -3.82 -6.41 -25.51
CA ILE A 144 -4.96 -6.45 -24.58
C ILE A 144 -4.66 -7.46 -23.45
N GLY A 145 -4.20 -8.66 -23.81
CA GLY A 145 -3.79 -9.68 -22.85
C GLY A 145 -2.72 -9.18 -21.88
N LEU A 146 -1.68 -8.51 -22.39
CA LEU A 146 -0.62 -7.91 -21.58
C LEU A 146 -1.17 -6.89 -20.59
N ILE A 147 -2.02 -5.97 -21.04
CA ILE A 147 -2.57 -4.90 -20.19
C ILE A 147 -3.47 -5.49 -19.10
N LEU A 148 -4.36 -6.41 -19.45
CA LEU A 148 -5.25 -7.08 -18.49
C LEU A 148 -4.45 -7.91 -17.48
N GLY A 149 -3.50 -8.69 -17.97
CA GLY A 149 -2.62 -9.51 -17.14
C GLY A 149 -1.78 -8.65 -16.19
N ALA A 150 -1.23 -7.53 -16.67
CA ALA A 150 -0.46 -6.61 -15.85
C ALA A 150 -1.32 -5.93 -14.78
N GLY A 151 -2.53 -5.46 -15.13
CA GLY A 151 -3.45 -4.85 -14.16
C GLY A 151 -3.88 -5.81 -13.05
N LEU A 152 -4.25 -7.04 -13.41
CA LEU A 152 -4.57 -8.10 -12.43
C LEU A 152 -3.35 -8.49 -11.60
N GLY A 153 -2.17 -8.53 -12.23
CA GLY A 153 -0.90 -8.75 -11.55
C GLY A 153 -0.62 -7.68 -10.51
N VAL A 154 -0.69 -6.40 -10.88
CA VAL A 154 -0.48 -5.25 -9.99
C VAL A 154 -1.44 -5.31 -8.80
N THR A 155 -2.75 -5.48 -9.03
CA THR A 155 -3.74 -5.51 -7.95
C THR A 155 -3.54 -6.67 -6.99
N THR A 156 -3.21 -7.84 -7.50
CA THR A 156 -2.83 -9.00 -6.68
C THR A 156 -1.58 -8.67 -5.87
N GLY A 157 -0.59 -8.04 -6.49
CA GLY A 157 0.66 -7.57 -5.89
C GLY A 157 0.49 -6.61 -4.72
N VAL A 158 -0.34 -5.58 -4.90
CA VAL A 158 -0.70 -4.64 -3.84
C VAL A 158 -1.32 -5.40 -2.66
N TRP A 159 -2.27 -6.31 -2.95
CA TRP A 159 -2.99 -7.04 -1.92
C TRP A 159 -2.08 -7.94 -1.07
N TRP A 160 -1.32 -8.85 -1.70
CA TRP A 160 -0.46 -9.77 -0.94
C TRP A 160 0.76 -9.07 -0.36
N GLY A 161 1.31 -8.07 -1.05
CA GLY A 161 2.41 -7.23 -0.55
C GLY A 161 2.00 -6.46 0.71
N GLY A 162 0.78 -5.93 0.71
CA GLY A 162 0.19 -5.29 1.88
C GLY A 162 -0.04 -6.26 3.02
N GLU A 163 -0.51 -7.48 2.74
CA GLU A 163 -0.71 -8.53 3.75
C GLU A 163 0.62 -8.97 4.40
N VAL A 164 1.67 -9.17 3.60
CA VAL A 164 3.02 -9.47 4.10
C VAL A 164 3.59 -8.33 4.95
N ALA A 165 3.24 -7.09 4.63
CA ALA A 165 3.61 -5.91 5.41
C ALA A 165 2.70 -5.66 6.64
N GLY A 166 1.79 -6.59 6.96
CA GLY A 166 0.90 -6.50 8.13
C GLY A 166 -0.37 -5.68 7.91
N GLY A 167 -0.70 -5.34 6.66
CA GLY A 167 -1.96 -4.71 6.26
C GLY A 167 -3.15 -5.67 6.30
N ASP A 168 -4.34 -5.14 6.56
CA ASP A 168 -5.61 -5.89 6.50
C ASP A 168 -6.55 -5.33 5.42
N GLY A 169 -5.97 -4.85 4.31
CA GLY A 169 -6.74 -4.40 3.16
C GLY A 169 -7.33 -5.58 2.39
N LYS A 170 -8.43 -5.35 1.67
CA LYS A 170 -9.11 -6.36 0.87
C LYS A 170 -8.69 -6.26 -0.59
N LEU A 171 -8.50 -7.42 -1.23
CA LEU A 171 -8.27 -7.51 -2.69
C LEU A 171 -9.35 -6.78 -3.49
N LEU A 172 -10.61 -6.89 -3.05
CA LEU A 172 -11.75 -6.23 -3.71
C LEU A 172 -11.65 -4.70 -3.66
N GLY A 173 -11.06 -4.15 -2.59
CA GLY A 173 -10.74 -2.73 -2.48
C GLY A 173 -9.68 -2.31 -3.50
N ALA A 174 -8.60 -3.10 -3.63
CA ALA A 174 -7.57 -2.87 -4.63
C ALA A 174 -8.12 -2.93 -6.08
N LEU A 175 -8.98 -3.90 -6.38
CA LEU A 175 -9.62 -4.01 -7.70
C LEU A 175 -10.56 -2.82 -8.00
N ALA A 176 -11.40 -2.44 -7.04
CA ALA A 176 -12.29 -1.29 -7.20
C ALA A 176 -11.51 0.02 -7.38
N GLY A 177 -10.43 0.17 -6.62
CA GLY A 177 -9.50 1.28 -6.74
C GLY A 177 -8.81 1.34 -8.11
N MET A 178 -8.31 0.21 -8.61
CA MET A 178 -7.73 0.10 -9.95
C MET A 178 -8.73 0.54 -11.02
N GLY A 179 -9.95 0.00 -10.98
CA GLY A 179 -11.01 0.35 -11.93
C GLY A 179 -11.34 1.84 -11.90
N SER A 180 -11.42 2.43 -10.70
CA SER A 180 -11.65 3.87 -10.53
C SER A 180 -10.49 4.70 -11.11
N GLY A 181 -9.25 4.28 -10.88
CA GLY A 181 -8.05 4.92 -11.43
C GLY A 181 -7.98 4.87 -12.96
N ILE A 182 -8.39 3.75 -13.55
CA ILE A 182 -8.51 3.60 -15.02
C ILE A 182 -9.53 4.58 -15.58
N VAL A 183 -10.74 4.63 -14.99
CA VAL A 183 -11.80 5.54 -15.43
C VAL A 183 -11.35 6.99 -15.33
N LEU A 184 -10.72 7.39 -14.22
CA LEU A 184 -10.20 8.74 -14.04
C LEU A 184 -9.11 9.09 -15.05
N GLY A 185 -8.18 8.17 -15.32
CA GLY A 185 -7.13 8.36 -16.32
C GLY A 185 -7.69 8.57 -17.73
N LEU A 186 -8.70 7.78 -18.10
CA LEU A 186 -9.39 7.90 -19.39
C LEU A 186 -10.15 9.23 -19.49
N VAL A 187 -10.91 9.61 -18.45
CA VAL A 187 -11.63 10.89 -18.41
C VAL A 187 -10.66 12.07 -18.51
N ALA A 188 -9.51 12.01 -17.82
CA ALA A 188 -8.48 13.04 -17.91
C ALA A 188 -7.91 13.18 -19.32
N GLY A 189 -7.63 12.06 -20.00
CA GLY A 189 -7.16 12.08 -21.39
C GLY A 189 -8.19 12.66 -22.37
N LEU A 190 -9.46 12.29 -22.21
CA LEU A 190 -10.56 12.82 -23.01
C LEU A 190 -10.77 14.32 -22.76
N ALA A 191 -10.72 14.76 -21.51
CA ALA A 191 -10.84 16.18 -21.14
C ALA A 191 -9.69 17.03 -21.70
N ALA A 192 -8.50 16.44 -21.85
CA ALA A 192 -7.36 17.08 -22.50
C ALA A 192 -7.45 17.13 -24.04
N GLY A 193 -8.51 16.57 -24.65
CA GLY A 193 -8.67 16.48 -26.10
C GLY A 193 -7.65 15.56 -26.78
N ARG A 194 -6.97 14.71 -26.00
CA ARG A 194 -5.82 13.90 -26.42
C ARG A 194 -6.01 12.47 -25.94
N GLY A 195 -6.69 11.66 -26.75
CA GLY A 195 -6.97 10.25 -26.44
C GLY A 195 -5.70 9.42 -26.22
N ASP A 196 -4.61 9.79 -26.89
CA ASP A 196 -3.25 9.25 -26.68
C ASP A 196 -2.75 9.49 -25.25
N LEU A 197 -3.03 10.68 -24.67
CA LEU A 197 -2.69 10.99 -23.29
C LEU A 197 -3.49 10.18 -22.27
N GLY A 198 -4.70 9.74 -22.62
CA GLY A 198 -5.51 8.89 -21.76
C GLY A 198 -4.77 7.63 -21.32
N LEU A 199 -4.06 6.97 -22.24
CA LEU A 199 -3.26 5.77 -21.93
C LEU A 199 -2.12 6.08 -20.94
N TYR A 200 -1.45 7.22 -21.08
CA TYR A 200 -0.37 7.63 -20.18
C TYR A 200 -0.86 7.91 -18.75
N PHE A 201 -2.09 8.36 -18.57
CA PHE A 201 -2.69 8.55 -17.25
C PHE A 201 -3.36 7.30 -16.69
N THR A 202 -3.83 6.40 -17.57
CA THR A 202 -4.56 5.20 -17.19
C THR A 202 -3.68 4.23 -16.40
N LEU A 203 -2.44 3.96 -16.85
CA LEU A 203 -1.56 3.02 -16.15
C LEU A 203 -1.16 3.50 -14.74
N PRO A 204 -0.60 4.71 -14.57
CA PRO A 204 -0.27 5.23 -13.25
C PRO A 204 -1.51 5.39 -12.38
N GLY A 205 -2.63 5.84 -12.98
CA GLY A 205 -3.92 5.96 -12.29
C GLY A 205 -4.42 4.63 -11.76
N ALA A 206 -4.31 3.54 -12.54
CA ALA A 206 -4.68 2.20 -12.12
C ALA A 206 -3.86 1.71 -10.92
N VAL A 207 -2.54 1.93 -10.93
CA VAL A 207 -1.63 1.57 -9.83
C VAL A 207 -1.97 2.36 -8.56
N LEU A 208 -2.05 3.68 -8.68
CA LEU A 208 -2.39 4.57 -7.56
C LEU A 208 -3.78 4.26 -7.01
N GLY A 209 -4.74 4.06 -7.89
CA GLY A 209 -6.10 3.66 -7.56
C GLY A 209 -6.11 2.35 -6.78
N ALA A 210 -5.36 1.34 -7.21
CA ALA A 210 -5.27 0.06 -6.52
C ALA A 210 -4.73 0.20 -5.09
N ILE A 211 -3.65 0.97 -4.91
CA ILE A 211 -3.06 1.25 -3.60
C ILE A 211 -4.07 1.98 -2.70
N VAL A 212 -4.67 3.07 -3.19
CA VAL A 212 -5.66 3.84 -2.44
C VAL A 212 -6.87 2.99 -2.09
N GLY A 213 -7.38 2.19 -3.03
CA GLY A 213 -8.51 1.29 -2.79
C GLY A 213 -8.19 0.20 -1.76
N TYR A 214 -6.98 -0.34 -1.77
CA TYR A 214 -6.50 -1.27 -0.75
C TYR A 214 -6.45 -0.59 0.62
N GLU A 215 -5.86 0.61 0.72
CA GLU A 215 -5.78 1.40 1.94
C GLU A 215 -7.16 1.76 2.51
N LEU A 216 -8.08 2.25 1.68
CA LEU A 216 -9.45 2.58 2.07
C LEU A 216 -10.26 1.36 2.52
N SER A 217 -9.87 0.16 2.07
CA SER A 217 -10.53 -1.08 2.46
C SER A 217 -10.01 -1.69 3.76
N GLN A 218 -8.95 -1.12 4.34
CA GLN A 218 -8.49 -1.53 5.66
C GLN A 218 -9.57 -1.20 6.68
N ARG A 219 -9.85 -2.18 7.54
CA ARG A 219 -10.68 -1.92 8.72
C ARG A 219 -9.93 -0.92 9.59
N SER A 220 -10.49 0.26 9.77
CA SER A 220 -10.02 1.17 10.82
C SER A 220 -9.95 0.37 12.13
N PRO A 221 -8.80 0.36 12.83
CA PRO A 221 -8.76 -0.21 14.16
C PRO A 221 -9.85 0.47 14.99
N ALA A 222 -10.78 -0.32 15.54
CA ALA A 222 -11.98 0.20 16.19
C ALA A 222 -11.58 1.26 17.23
N PRO A 223 -12.07 2.51 17.12
CA PRO A 223 -11.74 3.54 18.08
C PRO A 223 -12.61 3.31 19.32
N GLY A 224 -12.07 2.63 20.33
CA GLY A 224 -12.79 2.45 21.58
C GLY A 224 -11.96 1.82 22.68
N PRO A 225 -11.80 2.47 23.85
CA PRO A 225 -11.14 1.88 25.03
C PRO A 225 -11.93 0.71 25.65
N HIS A 226 -13.15 0.41 25.16
CA HIS A 226 -14.03 -0.64 25.66
C HIS A 226 -14.66 -1.52 24.57
N SER A 227 -14.28 -1.35 23.30
CA SER A 227 -14.51 -2.47 22.39
C SER A 227 -13.52 -3.53 22.82
N PRO A 228 -13.94 -4.75 23.25
CA PRO A 228 -13.00 -5.85 23.22
C PRO A 228 -12.43 -5.77 21.82
N ALA A 229 -11.11 -5.63 21.69
CA ALA A 229 -10.48 -5.97 20.45
C ALA A 229 -11.10 -7.32 20.15
N VAL A 230 -12.00 -7.38 19.16
CA VAL A 230 -12.32 -8.64 18.53
C VAL A 230 -10.97 -8.92 17.92
N ALA A 231 -10.11 -9.51 18.76
CA ALA A 231 -8.80 -10.01 18.43
C ALA A 231 -9.14 -10.75 17.18
N SER A 232 -8.72 -10.19 16.05
CA SER A 232 -8.99 -10.78 14.77
C SER A 232 -8.59 -12.23 15.01
N ALA A 233 -9.58 -13.14 14.96
CA ALA A 233 -9.38 -14.57 15.14
C ALA A 233 -8.67 -15.08 13.89
N ARG A 234 -7.59 -14.41 13.56
CA ARG A 234 -6.63 -14.71 12.54
C ARG A 234 -5.52 -15.38 13.30
N PRO A 235 -5.17 -16.61 12.93
CA PRO A 235 -4.09 -17.30 13.57
C PRO A 235 -2.82 -16.45 13.50
N ARG A 236 -2.34 -15.99 14.66
CA ARG A 236 -1.09 -15.23 14.75
C ARG A 236 0.01 -16.23 14.99
N LEU A 237 0.78 -16.56 13.97
CA LEU A 237 1.98 -17.39 14.09
C LEU A 237 3.19 -16.48 14.30
N GLN A 238 3.80 -16.55 15.48
CA GLN A 238 5.10 -15.95 15.77
C GLN A 238 6.18 -17.04 15.71
N PRO A 239 7.27 -16.83 14.96
CA PRO A 239 8.43 -17.71 15.05
C PRO A 239 9.05 -17.59 16.44
N VAL A 240 9.15 -18.70 17.16
CA VAL A 240 9.79 -18.77 18.46
C VAL A 240 11.16 -19.41 18.26
N LEU A 241 12.21 -18.63 18.50
CA LEU A 241 13.59 -19.10 18.49
C LEU A 241 14.02 -19.41 19.92
N ALA A 242 14.33 -20.67 20.19
CA ALA A 242 14.88 -21.11 21.47
C ALA A 242 16.35 -21.49 21.30
N PHE A 243 17.21 -20.89 22.11
CA PHE A 243 18.64 -21.21 22.17
C PHE A 243 18.92 -22.02 23.43
N SER A 244 19.65 -23.13 23.30
CA SER A 244 20.14 -23.91 24.43
C SER A 244 21.62 -24.24 24.24
N SER A 245 22.30 -24.64 25.32
CA SER A 245 23.67 -25.17 25.25
C SER A 245 23.82 -26.43 24.41
N ARG A 246 22.71 -27.06 24.00
CA ARG A 246 22.65 -28.25 23.15
C ARG A 246 22.24 -27.96 21.69
N GLY A 247 21.93 -26.71 21.36
CA GLY A 247 21.55 -26.30 20.00
C GLY A 247 20.40 -25.28 19.95
N THR A 248 20.04 -24.91 18.71
CA THR A 248 18.95 -23.98 18.36
C THR A 248 17.70 -24.72 17.90
N LEU A 249 16.54 -24.28 18.39
CA LEU A 249 15.22 -24.79 18.01
C LEU A 249 14.39 -23.66 17.43
N VAL A 250 13.86 -23.86 16.22
CA VAL A 250 12.92 -22.94 15.56
C VAL A 250 11.53 -23.56 15.66
N GLY A 251 10.63 -22.88 16.35
CA GLY A 251 9.21 -23.26 16.45
C GLY A 251 8.29 -22.16 15.92
N LEU A 252 7.02 -22.49 15.75
CA LEU A 252 5.95 -21.52 15.49
C LEU A 252 5.01 -21.57 16.69
N GLY A 253 4.95 -20.48 17.45
CA GLY A 253 3.99 -20.29 18.55
C GLY A 253 2.88 -19.36 18.09
N GLY A 254 1.64 -19.60 18.51
CA GLY A 254 0.56 -18.75 18.07
C GLY A 254 -0.77 -19.00 18.76
N THR A 255 -1.69 -18.06 18.56
CA THR A 255 -3.10 -18.22 18.92
C THR A 255 -3.86 -18.56 17.64
N PHE A 256 -4.66 -19.63 17.66
CA PHE A 256 -5.52 -20.08 16.55
C PHE A 256 -6.97 -19.70 16.81
#